data_AF-A0A7V3F8U9-F1
#
_entry.id   AF-A0A7V3F8U9-F1
#
_cell.length_a   1.000
_cell.length_b   1.000
_cell.length_c   1.000
_cell.angle_alpha   90.00
_cell.angle_beta   90.00
_cell.angle_gamma   90.00
#
_symmetry.space_group_name_H-M   'P 1'
#
loop_
_entity.id
_entity.type
_entity.pdbx_description
1 polymer ?
#
loop_
_entity_poly.entity_id
_entity_poly.type
_entity_poly.pdbx_seq_one_letter_code
_entity_poly.pdbx_strand_id
1 'polypeptide(L)'
;MEITGAYYDADNAAMLWQNARGVSGAADMWIGKEPDQKLIDSINAGLAKKCSKPYPATCVLVKYLNPDITAAEEFEFLIAQIKIPVGHPFMGIYVGGLFPMSRNSSGGYQWWQLA
;
A
#
# COMPACT_ATOMS: atom_id res chain seq x y z
N MET A 1 4.68 -16.98 -1.41
CA MET A 1 4.63 -15.51 -1.49
C MET A 1 3.17 -15.10 -1.55
N GLU A 2 2.78 -14.14 -0.72
CA GLU A 2 1.43 -13.56 -0.68
C GLU A 2 1.50 -12.10 -1.11
N ILE A 3 0.63 -11.67 -2.02
CA ILE A 3 0.59 -10.27 -2.51
C ILE A 3 -0.76 -9.64 -2.13
N THR A 4 -0.71 -8.43 -1.58
CA THR A 4 -1.90 -7.66 -1.22
C THR A 4 -1.78 -6.22 -1.66
N GLY A 5 -2.90 -5.59 -2.03
CA GLY A 5 -2.94 -4.15 -2.33
C GLY A 5 -3.20 -3.31 -1.08
N ALA A 6 -2.64 -2.11 -1.00
CA ALA A 6 -3.12 -1.00 -0.19
C ALA A 6 -3.58 0.15 -1.08
N TYR A 7 -4.63 0.81 -0.62
CA TYR A 7 -5.27 1.97 -1.23
C TYR A 7 -5.46 3.03 -0.16
N TYR A 8 -5.62 4.30 -0.55
CA TYR A 8 -5.88 5.36 0.42
C TYR A 8 -7.12 5.03 1.28
N ASP A 9 -8.23 4.73 0.64
CA ASP A 9 -9.44 4.26 1.32
C ASP A 9 -10.27 3.38 0.39
N ALA A 10 -11.47 3.01 0.85
CA ALA A 10 -12.41 2.22 0.07
C ALA A 10 -12.84 2.93 -1.23
N ASP A 11 -12.93 4.26 -1.23
CA ASP A 11 -13.36 5.03 -2.39
C ASP A 11 -12.26 5.09 -3.45
N ASN A 12 -11.00 5.29 -3.04
CA ASN A 12 -9.84 5.22 -3.93
C ASN A 12 -9.70 3.81 -4.52
N ALA A 13 -9.87 2.77 -3.70
CA ALA A 13 -9.88 1.39 -4.17
C ALA A 13 -10.98 1.15 -5.21
N ALA A 14 -12.22 1.58 -4.91
CA ALA A 14 -13.35 1.42 -5.80
C ALA A 14 -13.13 2.11 -7.14
N MET A 15 -12.63 3.35 -7.12
CA MET A 15 -12.29 4.12 -8.31
C MET A 15 -11.25 3.39 -9.19
N LEU A 16 -10.11 2.98 -8.61
CA LEU A 16 -9.06 2.29 -9.35
C LEU A 16 -9.56 0.98 -9.98
N TRP A 17 -10.37 0.20 -9.26
CA TRP A 17 -10.93 -1.04 -9.78
C TRP A 17 -12.02 -0.83 -10.83
N GLN A 18 -12.82 0.24 -10.74
CA GLN A 18 -13.80 0.59 -11.76
C GLN A 18 -13.12 1.00 -13.08
N ASN A 19 -12.06 1.82 -12.98
CA ASN A 19 -11.22 2.20 -14.13
C ASN A 19 -10.56 0.98 -14.77
N ALA A 20 -9.92 0.13 -13.97
CA ALA A 20 -9.30 -1.10 -14.46
C ALA A 20 -10.29 -2.07 -15.13
N ARG A 21 -11.58 -1.99 -14.79
CA ARG A 21 -12.65 -2.81 -15.38
C ARG A 21 -13.37 -2.14 -16.55
N GLY A 22 -12.98 -0.92 -16.94
CA GLY A 22 -13.61 -0.19 -18.05
C GLY A 22 -15.06 0.19 -17.79
N VAL A 23 -15.44 0.44 -16.53
CA VAL A 23 -16.80 0.87 -16.18
C VAL A 23 -17.04 2.27 -16.75
N SER A 24 -18.08 2.43 -17.56
CA SER A 24 -18.47 3.74 -18.13
C SER A 24 -18.81 4.74 -17.01
N GLY A 25 -18.19 5.92 -17.04
CA GLY A 25 -18.41 6.97 -16.04
C GLY A 25 -17.71 6.73 -14.70
N ALA A 26 -16.71 5.83 -14.65
CA ALA A 26 -15.82 5.72 -13.50
C ALA A 26 -15.17 7.08 -13.19
N ALA A 27 -14.96 7.38 -11.90
CA ALA A 27 -14.29 8.61 -11.51
C ALA A 27 -12.82 8.59 -11.97
N ASP A 28 -12.35 9.69 -12.55
CA ASP A 28 -10.97 9.81 -13.02
C ASP A 28 -9.99 10.23 -11.91
N MET A 29 -10.51 10.76 -10.80
CA MET A 29 -9.72 11.29 -9.69
C MET A 29 -10.38 11.01 -8.34
N TRP A 30 -9.56 10.63 -7.36
CA TRP A 30 -9.98 10.49 -5.98
C TRP A 30 -9.82 11.81 -5.24
N ILE A 31 -10.81 12.18 -4.43
CA ILE A 31 -10.81 13.39 -3.62
C ILE A 31 -11.02 12.97 -2.17
N GLY A 32 -9.94 12.86 -1.41
CA GLY A 32 -10.01 12.63 0.03
C GLY A 32 -9.00 13.46 0.80
N LYS A 33 -9.31 13.68 2.07
CA LYS A 33 -8.43 14.37 3.02
C LYS A 33 -7.44 13.38 3.63
N GLU A 34 -6.24 13.85 3.93
CA GLU A 34 -5.18 13.12 4.64
C GLU A 34 -4.77 11.81 3.94
N PRO A 35 -4.34 11.85 2.66
CA PRO A 35 -4.00 10.65 1.88
C PRO A 35 -2.94 9.79 2.57
N ASP A 36 -1.90 10.41 3.13
CA ASP A 36 -0.80 9.68 3.77
C ASP A 36 -1.24 8.86 4.99
N GLN A 37 -2.03 9.47 5.89
CA GLN A 37 -2.57 8.76 7.06
C GLN A 37 -3.48 7.60 6.63
N LYS A 38 -4.32 7.86 5.64
CA LYS A 38 -5.22 6.87 5.04
C LYS A 38 -4.46 5.68 4.44
N LEU A 39 -3.38 5.95 3.70
CA LEU A 39 -2.50 4.92 3.17
C LEU A 39 -1.87 4.08 4.28
N ILE A 40 -1.38 4.72 5.34
CA ILE A 40 -0.79 4.05 6.50
C ILE A 40 -1.82 3.18 7.24
N ASP A 41 -3.04 3.68 7.45
CA ASP A 41 -4.11 2.92 8.10
C ASP A 41 -4.49 1.68 7.27
N SER A 42 -4.54 1.81 5.95
CA SER A 42 -4.82 0.72 5.01
C SER A 42 -3.70 -0.33 4.98
N ILE A 43 -2.43 0.11 5.07
CA ILE A 43 -1.29 -0.78 5.24
C ILE A 43 -1.42 -1.55 6.57
N ASN A 44 -1.59 -0.83 7.68
CA ASN A 44 -1.69 -1.41 9.02
C ASN A 44 -2.86 -2.39 9.15
N ALA A 45 -4.05 -2.05 8.65
CA ALA A 45 -5.20 -2.94 8.64
C ALA A 45 -4.95 -4.20 7.81
N GLY A 46 -4.27 -4.06 6.66
CA GLY A 46 -3.86 -5.18 5.82
C GLY A 46 -2.87 -6.12 6.51
N LEU A 47 -1.85 -5.56 7.16
CA LEU A 47 -0.87 -6.31 7.94
C LEU A 47 -1.53 -7.05 9.09
N ALA A 48 -2.34 -6.37 9.92
CA ALA A 48 -3.06 -7.00 11.03
C ALA A 48 -3.94 -8.17 10.55
N LYS A 49 -4.66 -8.01 9.44
CA LYS A 49 -5.51 -9.05 8.85
C LYS A 49 -4.73 -10.23 8.28
N LYS A 50 -3.53 -10.01 7.72
CA LYS A 50 -2.71 -11.08 7.13
C LYS A 50 -1.87 -11.79 8.18
N CYS A 51 -1.29 -11.06 9.12
CA CYS A 51 -0.50 -11.64 10.20
C CYS A 51 -1.34 -12.47 11.18
N SER A 52 -2.66 -12.29 11.24
CA SER A 52 -3.56 -13.13 12.07
C SER A 52 -3.87 -14.52 11.47
N LYS A 53 -3.41 -14.80 10.25
CA LYS A 53 -3.66 -16.09 9.58
C LYS A 53 -2.46 -17.03 9.71
N PRO A 54 -2.67 -18.35 9.73
CA PRO A 54 -1.60 -19.33 9.87
C PRO A 54 -0.88 -19.56 8.53
N TYR A 55 -0.02 -18.63 8.12
CA TYR A 55 0.86 -18.83 6.96
C TYR A 55 2.08 -19.69 7.31
N PRO A 56 2.65 -20.44 6.35
CA PRO A 56 3.93 -21.11 6.55
C PRO A 56 5.05 -20.10 6.83
N ALA A 57 6.01 -20.48 7.68
CA ALA A 57 7.17 -19.65 8.04
C ALA A 57 8.09 -19.29 6.85
N THR A 58 7.92 -19.93 5.70
CA THR A 58 8.63 -19.62 4.44
C THR A 58 7.90 -18.59 3.57
N CYS A 59 6.73 -18.12 4.00
CA CYS A 59 5.95 -17.18 3.22
C CYS A 59 6.46 -15.74 3.41
N VAL A 60 6.72 -15.06 2.31
CA VAL A 60 6.96 -13.61 2.26
C VAL A 60 5.64 -12.89 1.98
N LEU A 61 5.37 -11.81 2.71
CA LEU A 61 4.25 -10.91 2.46
C LEU A 61 4.72 -9.68 1.67
N VAL A 62 4.05 -9.40 0.57
CA VAL A 62 4.27 -8.22 -0.26
C VAL A 62 3.02 -7.35 -0.24
N LYS A 63 3.15 -6.11 0.23
CA LYS A 63 2.10 -5.11 0.26
C LYS A 63 2.33 -4.12 -0.88
N TYR A 64 1.67 -4.35 -2.01
CA TYR A 64 1.69 -3.48 -3.17
C TYR A 64 0.89 -2.21 -2.93
N LEU A 65 1.46 -1.06 -3.26
CA LEU A 65 0.84 0.26 -3.18
C LEU A 65 0.65 0.82 -4.60
N ASN A 66 -0.41 1.60 -4.81
CA ASN A 66 -0.55 2.44 -6.00
C ASN A 66 -0.91 3.88 -5.59
N PRO A 67 0.01 4.59 -4.92
CA PRO A 67 -0.22 5.97 -4.54
C PRO A 67 -0.23 6.86 -5.78
N ASP A 68 -1.31 7.62 -5.97
CA ASP A 68 -1.40 8.62 -7.03
C ASP A 68 -0.91 10.01 -6.58
N ILE A 69 -0.74 10.20 -5.26
CA ILE A 69 -0.47 11.51 -4.64
C ILE A 69 0.82 11.48 -3.83
N THR A 70 0.99 10.46 -3.00
CA THR A 70 2.13 10.31 -2.08
C THR A 70 3.37 9.94 -2.87
N ALA A 71 4.39 10.80 -2.88
CA ALA A 71 5.66 10.53 -3.54
C ALA A 71 6.49 9.49 -2.75
N ALA A 72 7.48 8.89 -3.40
CA ALA A 72 8.32 7.87 -2.77
C ALA A 72 9.10 8.42 -1.56
N GLU A 73 9.68 9.61 -1.70
CA GLU A 73 10.43 10.27 -0.62
C GLU A 73 9.53 10.68 0.54
N GLU A 74 8.27 11.05 0.28
CA GLU A 74 7.30 11.34 1.33
C GLU A 74 6.98 10.05 2.09
N PHE A 75 6.77 8.96 1.35
CA PHE A 75 6.49 7.64 1.92
C PHE A 75 7.63 7.12 2.79
N GLU A 76 8.89 7.40 2.47
CA GLU A 76 10.04 7.04 3.30
C GLU A 76 9.92 7.55 4.74
N PHE A 77 9.42 8.78 4.92
CA PHE A 77 9.17 9.35 6.26
C PHE A 77 7.96 8.71 6.96
N LEU A 78 7.03 8.14 6.19
CA LEU A 78 5.82 7.49 6.72
C LEU A 78 6.06 6.03 7.13
N ILE A 79 7.12 5.37 6.63
CA ILE A 79 7.43 3.97 6.96
C ILE A 79 7.51 3.75 8.48
N ALA A 80 8.05 4.71 9.23
CA ALA A 80 8.15 4.64 10.68
C ALA A 80 6.79 4.55 11.40
N GLN A 81 5.69 4.88 10.73
CA GLN A 81 4.33 4.82 11.26
C GLN A 81 3.64 3.46 11.00
N ILE A 82 4.27 2.58 10.20
CA ILE A 82 3.76 1.25 9.91
C ILE A 82 3.99 0.34 11.13
N LYS A 83 2.90 -0.28 11.61
CA LYS A 83 2.90 -1.14 12.79
C LYS A 83 2.96 -2.60 12.37
N ILE A 84 4.14 -3.20 12.49
CA ILE A 84 4.32 -4.63 12.24
C ILE A 84 3.81 -5.44 13.44
N PRO A 85 2.83 -6.35 13.26
CA PRO A 85 2.36 -7.20 14.36
C PRO A 85 3.46 -8.12 14.89
N VAL A 86 3.69 -8.11 16.21
CA VAL A 86 4.64 -9.01 16.87
C VAL A 86 4.24 -10.47 16.65
N GLY A 87 5.21 -11.33 16.34
CA GLY A 87 4.97 -12.76 16.12
C GLY A 87 4.29 -13.08 14.79
N HIS A 88 4.39 -12.20 13.80
CA HIS A 88 3.87 -12.48 12.45
C HIS A 88 4.47 -13.77 11.87
N PRO A 89 3.70 -14.50 11.03
CA PRO A 89 4.13 -15.79 10.48
C PRO A 89 5.07 -15.67 9.28
N PHE A 90 5.29 -14.46 8.75
CA PHE A 90 6.02 -14.25 7.51
C PHE A 90 7.54 -14.23 7.69
N MET A 91 8.28 -14.80 6.73
CA MET A 91 9.74 -14.76 6.63
C MET A 91 10.28 -13.34 6.41
N GLY A 92 9.47 -12.50 5.75
CA GLY A 92 9.78 -11.10 5.51
C GLY A 92 8.53 -10.37 5.05
N ILE A 93 8.48 -9.08 5.32
CA ILE A 93 7.38 -8.19 4.94
C ILE A 93 7.95 -7.04 4.12
N TYR A 94 7.47 -6.90 2.89
CA TYR A 94 7.87 -5.84 1.98
C TYR A 94 6.67 -4.97 1.66
N VAL A 95 6.90 -3.67 1.54
CA VAL A 95 5.93 -2.69 1.07
C VAL A 95 6.52 -1.91 -0.08
N GLY A 96 5.72 -1.58 -1.08
CA GLY A 96 6.22 -0.86 -2.24
C GLY A 96 5.25 -0.90 -3.39
N GLY A 97 5.57 -0.22 -4.48
CA GLY A 97 4.62 0.00 -5.54
C GLY A 97 5.09 1.02 -6.56
N LEU A 98 4.17 1.45 -7.41
CA LEU A 98 4.42 2.50 -8.40
C LEU A 98 4.10 3.86 -7.79
N PHE A 99 5.14 4.69 -7.60
CA PHE A 99 5.01 6.04 -7.04
C PHE A 99 4.98 7.10 -8.15
N PRO A 100 4.26 8.23 -7.92
CA PRO A 100 4.17 9.30 -8.89
C PRO A 100 5.49 10.06 -8.98
N MET A 101 5.67 10.77 -10.09
CA MET A 101 6.76 11.74 -10.23
C MET A 101 6.50 12.92 -9.28
N SER A 102 7.56 13.43 -8.66
CA SER A 102 7.53 14.60 -7.79
C SER A 102 8.57 15.63 -8.25
N ARG A 103 8.75 16.70 -7.48
CA ARG A 103 9.85 17.67 -7.72
C ARG A 103 11.24 17.08 -7.45
N ASN A 104 11.32 16.05 -6.60
CA ASN A 104 12.57 15.49 -6.11
C ASN A 104 12.83 14.05 -6.61
N SER A 105 11.85 13.43 -7.25
CA SER A 105 11.91 12.06 -7.73
C SER A 105 11.26 11.92 -9.10
N SER A 106 11.85 11.10 -9.96
CA SER A 106 11.25 10.70 -11.24
C SER A 106 10.01 9.81 -11.09
N GLY A 107 9.66 9.43 -9.86
CA GLY A 107 8.68 8.39 -9.58
C GLY A 107 9.20 7.01 -9.96
N GLY A 108 8.29 6.04 -10.06
CA GLY A 108 8.58 4.67 -10.48
C GLY A 108 8.42 3.64 -9.36
N TYR A 109 8.88 2.41 -9.63
CA TYR A 109 8.78 1.31 -8.68
C TYR A 109 9.79 1.47 -7.54
N GLN A 110 9.28 1.49 -6.31
CA GLN A 110 10.09 1.56 -5.08
C GLN A 110 9.60 0.51 -4.07
N TRP A 111 10.54 -0.05 -3.31
CA TRP A 111 10.28 -1.14 -2.36
C TRP A 111 11.12 -0.98 -1.09
N TRP A 112 10.50 -1.25 0.05
CA TRP A 112 11.13 -1.23 1.37
C TRP A 112 10.85 -2.54 2.11
N GLN A 113 11.87 -3.04 2.80
CA GLN A 113 11.71 -4.14 3.75
C GLN A 113 11.32 -3.59 5.11
N LEU A 114 10.27 -4.16 5.71
CA LEU A 114 9.74 -3.76 7.00
C LEU A 114 10.12 -4.71 8.14
N ALA A 115 10.20 -6.01 7.84
CA ALA A 115 10.57 -7.09 8.74
C ALA A 115 11.15 -8.27 7.97
#